data_AF-A0A1Y2ELF9-F1
#
_entry.id   AF-A0A1Y2ELF9-F1
#
_cell.length_a   1.000
_cell.length_b   1.000
_cell.length_c   1.000
_cell.angle_alpha   90.00
_cell.angle_beta   90.00
_cell.angle_gamma   90.00
#
_symmetry.space_group_name_H-M   'P 1'
#
loop_
_entity.id
_entity.type
_entity.pdbx_description
1 polymer ?
#
loop_
_entity_poly.entity_id
_entity_poly.type
_entity_poly.pdbx_seq_one_letter_code
_entity_poly.pdbx_strand_id
1 'polypeptide(L)'
;MRRSLSIATAALLLSSTALARSDNCQIHSKTYGKYDLRGLRKSSGDYEVENTNGDVYQLNFCGPINTQAWAVDHPELVGSYQQGSSGGISLGNVDTDPDMERGVLSFSYTGGSACPKSSARRATVVQLQCDNSWSSGKLQLVKVIDECTYL
;
A
#
# COMPACT_ATOMS: atom_id res chain seq x y z
N MET A 1 -25.58 -35.50 -56.09
CA MET A 1 -24.70 -34.36 -55.77
C MET A 1 -25.06 -33.86 -54.38
N ARG A 2 -24.22 -34.11 -53.37
CA ARG A 2 -24.45 -33.74 -51.96
C ARG A 2 -24.06 -32.27 -51.78
N ARG A 3 -24.95 -31.42 -51.27
CA ARG A 3 -24.61 -30.05 -50.83
C ARG A 3 -24.64 -30.04 -49.31
N SER A 4 -23.45 -30.00 -48.72
CA SER A 4 -23.22 -29.95 -47.27
C SER A 4 -23.59 -28.57 -46.72
N LEU A 5 -24.27 -28.55 -45.57
CA LEU A 5 -24.52 -27.36 -44.76
C LEU A 5 -23.21 -26.88 -44.10
N SER A 6 -23.07 -25.57 -43.90
CA SER A 6 -22.10 -25.01 -42.94
C SER A 6 -22.77 -23.85 -42.22
N ILE A 7 -23.17 -24.11 -40.97
CA ILE A 7 -23.66 -23.08 -40.04
C ILE A 7 -22.41 -22.46 -39.43
N ALA A 8 -22.10 -21.22 -39.80
CA ALA A 8 -21.04 -20.45 -39.16
C ALA A 8 -21.56 -19.96 -37.80
N THR A 9 -21.19 -20.64 -36.72
CA THR A 9 -21.42 -20.15 -35.36
C THR A 9 -20.45 -19.00 -35.08
N ALA A 10 -20.97 -17.78 -35.05
CA ALA A 10 -20.24 -16.62 -34.57
C ALA A 10 -20.00 -16.77 -33.05
N ALA A 11 -18.79 -17.16 -32.68
CA ALA A 11 -18.37 -17.13 -31.29
C ALA A 11 -18.22 -15.67 -30.85
N LEU A 12 -19.13 -15.19 -29.99
CA LEU A 12 -18.92 -13.94 -29.28
C LEU A 12 -17.73 -14.15 -28.35
N LEU A 13 -16.58 -13.57 -28.72
CA LEU A 13 -15.45 -13.40 -27.82
C LEU A 13 -15.90 -12.45 -26.71
N LEU A 14 -16.28 -13.03 -25.55
CA LEU A 14 -16.30 -12.32 -24.30
C LEU A 14 -14.86 -11.91 -24.02
N SER A 15 -14.48 -10.73 -24.50
CA SER A 15 -13.27 -10.05 -24.07
C SER A 15 -13.44 -9.79 -22.58
N SER A 16 -12.90 -10.69 -21.75
CA SER A 16 -12.62 -10.39 -20.36
C SER A 16 -11.70 -9.18 -20.37
N THR A 17 -12.25 -7.99 -20.17
CA THR A 17 -11.44 -6.87 -19.71
C THR A 17 -11.02 -7.26 -18.30
N ALA A 18 -9.97 -8.07 -18.20
CA ALA A 18 -9.12 -8.01 -17.03
C ALA A 18 -8.78 -6.52 -16.94
N LEU A 19 -9.34 -5.84 -15.93
CA LEU A 19 -8.73 -4.59 -15.51
C LEU A 19 -7.26 -4.94 -15.36
N ALA A 20 -6.40 -4.34 -16.19
CA ALA A 20 -4.98 -4.44 -15.98
C ALA A 20 -4.78 -4.01 -14.54
N ARG A 21 -4.49 -4.97 -13.66
CA ARG A 21 -4.04 -4.65 -12.32
C ARG A 21 -2.83 -3.79 -12.58
N SER A 22 -2.90 -2.50 -12.22
CA SER A 22 -1.70 -1.68 -12.12
C SER A 22 -0.66 -2.56 -11.43
N ASP A 23 0.56 -2.63 -11.95
CA ASP A 23 1.66 -3.36 -11.31
C ASP A 23 1.94 -2.66 -9.97
N ASN A 24 1.07 -2.91 -8.98
CA ASN A 24 0.99 -2.18 -7.72
C ASN A 24 2.36 -2.31 -7.05
N CYS A 25 2.86 -1.20 -6.52
CA CYS A 25 4.19 -1.08 -5.92
C CYS A 25 5.40 -1.05 -6.89
N GLN A 26 5.18 -0.79 -8.17
CA GLN A 26 6.23 -0.47 -9.12
C GLN A 26 5.96 0.88 -9.78
N ILE A 27 7.02 1.60 -10.13
CA ILE A 27 6.93 2.80 -10.97
C ILE A 27 7.84 2.64 -12.17
N HIS A 28 7.32 3.00 -13.35
CA HIS A 28 8.06 3.06 -14.59
C HIS A 28 8.04 4.49 -15.11
N SER A 29 9.11 5.24 -14.86
CA SER A 29 9.29 6.60 -15.33
C SER A 29 10.31 6.65 -16.46
N LYS A 30 10.01 7.41 -17.54
CA LYS A 30 11.00 7.71 -18.59
C LYS A 30 12.13 8.60 -18.07
N THR A 31 11.83 9.45 -17.10
CA THR A 31 12.78 10.43 -16.54
C THR A 31 13.62 9.81 -15.43
N TYR A 32 12.99 9.05 -14.54
CA TYR A 32 13.64 8.54 -13.33
C TYR A 32 13.98 7.04 -13.38
N GLY A 33 13.58 6.33 -14.44
CA GLY A 33 13.82 4.90 -14.57
C GLY A 33 12.75 4.05 -13.88
N LYS A 34 13.11 2.83 -13.51
CA LYS A 34 12.21 1.83 -12.95
C LYS A 34 12.55 1.57 -11.49
N TYR A 35 11.53 1.60 -10.63
CA TYR A 35 11.67 1.22 -9.23
C TYR A 35 10.65 0.13 -8.90
N ASP A 36 11.11 -0.91 -8.22
CA ASP A 36 10.29 -2.02 -7.76
C ASP A 36 10.42 -2.09 -6.23
N LEU A 37 9.34 -1.75 -5.54
CA LEU A 37 9.32 -1.71 -4.08
C LEU A 37 8.99 -3.06 -3.46
N ARG A 38 8.63 -4.07 -4.27
CA ARG A 38 8.23 -5.40 -3.76
C ARG A 38 9.37 -6.08 -2.99
N GLY A 39 10.62 -5.76 -3.31
CA GLY A 39 11.80 -6.22 -2.56
C GLY A 39 11.88 -5.70 -1.13
N LEU A 40 11.15 -4.63 -0.79
CA LEU A 40 11.04 -4.09 0.58
C LEU A 40 9.97 -4.81 1.40
N ARG A 41 9.15 -5.67 0.79
CA ARG A 41 8.13 -6.41 1.54
C ARG A 41 8.80 -7.40 2.48
N LYS A 42 8.47 -7.33 3.77
CA LYS A 42 8.83 -8.35 4.75
C LYS A 42 7.87 -9.53 4.64
N SER A 43 8.42 -10.74 4.61
CA SER A 43 7.65 -11.99 4.66
C SER A 43 7.27 -12.39 6.11
N SER A 44 7.97 -11.83 7.11
CA SER A 44 7.66 -11.98 8.52
C SER A 44 8.06 -10.72 9.30
N GLY A 45 7.31 -10.43 10.37
CA GLY A 45 7.43 -9.18 11.10
C GLY A 45 7.12 -7.94 10.25
N ASP A 46 7.17 -6.77 10.85
CA ASP A 46 6.87 -5.51 10.16
C ASP A 46 8.02 -4.51 10.28
N TYR A 47 7.94 -3.42 9.53
CA TYR A 47 8.70 -2.23 9.86
C TYR A 47 8.02 -1.54 11.03
N GLU A 48 8.82 -1.14 12.02
CA GLU A 48 8.33 -0.51 13.23
C GLU A 48 8.99 0.85 13.40
N VAL A 49 8.17 1.82 13.82
CA VAL A 49 8.60 3.15 14.23
C VAL A 49 7.94 3.45 15.56
N GLU A 50 8.71 3.97 16.50
CA GLU A 50 8.20 4.41 17.81
C GLU A 50 8.31 5.94 17.88
N ASN A 51 7.25 6.61 18.34
CA ASN A 51 7.32 8.05 18.62
C ASN A 51 7.88 8.31 20.03
N THR A 52 8.05 9.58 20.39
CA THR A 52 8.58 9.99 21.70
C THR A 52 7.67 9.63 22.89
N ASN A 53 6.40 9.31 22.63
CA ASN A 53 5.43 8.94 23.65
C ASN A 53 5.34 7.42 23.86
N GLY A 54 6.09 6.63 23.08
CA GLY A 54 6.07 5.17 23.12
C GLY A 54 4.98 4.53 22.25
N ASP A 55 4.28 5.29 21.40
CA ASP A 55 3.37 4.71 20.43
C ASP A 55 4.15 4.02 19.31
N VAL A 56 3.77 2.77 19.01
CA VAL A 56 4.40 1.96 17.97
C VAL A 56 3.52 1.92 16.72
N TYR A 57 4.15 2.23 15.60
CA TYR A 57 3.57 2.23 14.27
C TYR A 57 4.21 1.12 13.44
N GLN A 58 3.37 0.26 12.89
CA GLN A 58 3.75 -0.85 12.03
C GLN A 58 3.40 -0.54 10.58
N LEU A 59 4.25 -0.99 9.67
CA LEU A 59 4.05 -0.91 8.23
C LEU A 59 4.70 -2.11 7.54
N ASN A 60 4.08 -2.58 6.48
CA ASN A 60 4.73 -3.45 5.50
C ASN A 60 4.62 -2.83 4.11
N PHE A 61 5.62 -3.02 3.26
CA PHE A 61 5.60 -2.51 1.89
C PHE A 61 4.80 -3.45 0.99
N CYS A 62 4.00 -2.88 0.08
CA CYS A 62 3.34 -3.61 -1.01
C CYS A 62 2.44 -4.76 -0.53
N GLY A 63 1.87 -4.65 0.66
CA GLY A 63 1.12 -5.73 1.25
C GLY A 63 0.70 -5.43 2.69
N PRO A 64 -0.19 -6.27 3.25
CA PRO A 64 -0.67 -6.08 4.61
C PRO A 64 0.47 -6.26 5.60
N ILE A 65 0.29 -5.70 6.80
CA ILE A 65 1.14 -6.01 7.94
C ILE A 65 1.09 -7.51 8.26
N ASN A 66 2.22 -8.04 8.72
CA ASN A 66 2.32 -9.43 9.15
C ASN A 66 1.85 -9.61 10.60
N THR A 67 1.99 -8.58 11.43
CA THR A 67 1.46 -8.54 12.79
C THR A 67 -0.07 -8.50 12.75
N GLN A 68 -0.71 -9.14 13.72
CA GLN A 68 -2.16 -9.21 13.76
C GLN A 68 -2.75 -7.82 14.08
N ALA A 69 -3.43 -7.22 13.10
CA ALA A 69 -4.30 -6.09 13.32
C ALA A 69 -5.59 -6.57 14.00
N TRP A 70 -5.95 -5.96 15.14
CA TRP A 70 -7.16 -6.33 15.88
C TRP A 70 -7.95 -5.07 16.25
N ALA A 71 -9.26 -5.26 16.46
CA ALA A 71 -10.22 -4.16 16.63
C ALA A 71 -10.27 -3.18 15.44
N VAL A 72 -10.04 -3.68 14.23
CA VAL A 72 -10.17 -2.94 12.97
C VAL A 72 -11.03 -3.72 11.98
N ASP A 73 -11.71 -3.00 11.08
CA ASP A 73 -12.41 -3.60 9.95
C ASP A 73 -11.40 -4.07 8.90
N HIS A 74 -11.65 -5.23 8.29
CA HIS A 74 -10.82 -5.80 7.22
C HIS A 74 -9.31 -5.86 7.52
N PRO A 75 -8.89 -6.55 8.61
CA PRO A 75 -7.48 -6.63 9.01
C PRO A 75 -6.56 -7.17 7.90
N GLU A 76 -7.08 -8.00 7.00
CA GLU A 76 -6.37 -8.55 5.84
C GLU A 76 -5.95 -7.50 4.80
N LEU A 77 -6.48 -6.27 4.88
CA LEU A 77 -6.17 -5.18 3.98
C LEU A 77 -5.26 -4.13 4.63
N VAL A 78 -4.97 -4.21 5.92
CA VAL A 78 -4.26 -3.14 6.65
C VAL A 78 -2.78 -3.13 6.29
N GLY A 79 -2.33 -2.07 5.62
CA GLY A 79 -0.92 -1.88 5.22
C GLY A 79 -0.08 -1.16 6.28
N SER A 80 -0.74 -0.39 7.16
CA SER A 80 -0.11 0.29 8.29
C SER A 80 -1.04 0.40 9.48
N TYR A 81 -0.50 0.27 10.69
CA TYR A 81 -1.25 0.08 11.92
C TYR A 81 -0.55 0.74 13.10
N GLN A 82 -1.31 1.40 13.97
CA GLN A 82 -0.82 1.82 15.29
C GLN A 82 -1.33 0.83 16.32
N GLN A 83 -0.42 0.22 17.07
CA GLN A 83 -0.79 -0.68 18.16
C GLN A 83 -1.25 0.13 19.38
N GLY A 84 -2.37 -0.28 19.98
CA GLY A 84 -2.89 0.29 21.21
C GLY A 84 -3.25 -0.78 22.24
N SER A 85 -3.33 -0.38 23.50
CA SER A 85 -3.55 -1.29 24.64
C SER A 85 -4.97 -1.87 24.71
N SER A 86 -5.97 -1.18 24.15
CA SER A 86 -7.38 -1.57 24.15
C SER A 86 -7.97 -1.80 22.74
N GLY A 87 -7.11 -1.79 21.74
CA GLY A 87 -7.43 -1.88 20.31
C GLY A 87 -6.40 -1.09 19.54
N GLY A 88 -6.15 -1.44 18.28
CA GLY A 88 -5.30 -0.59 17.44
C GLY A 88 -6.09 0.22 16.44
N ILE A 89 -5.34 0.96 15.64
CA ILE A 89 -5.87 1.93 14.69
C ILE A 89 -5.30 1.55 13.33
N SER A 90 -6.17 1.26 12.36
CA SER A 90 -5.74 1.15 10.97
C SER A 90 -5.32 2.53 10.49
N LEU A 91 -4.11 2.64 9.94
CA LEU A 91 -3.58 3.88 9.39
C LEU A 91 -3.68 3.90 7.86
N GLY A 92 -4.25 2.86 7.26
CA GLY A 92 -4.46 2.77 5.84
C GLY A 92 -4.47 1.34 5.35
N ASN A 93 -5.24 1.12 4.30
CA ASN A 93 -5.30 -0.14 3.60
C ASN A 93 -4.26 -0.17 2.48
N VAL A 94 -3.87 -1.38 2.09
CA VAL A 94 -2.96 -1.63 0.98
C VAL A 94 -3.61 -1.15 -0.31
N ASP A 95 -3.20 0.04 -0.70
CA ASP A 95 -3.35 0.61 -2.02
C ASP A 95 -1.99 1.25 -2.31
N THR A 96 -1.34 0.86 -3.39
CA THR A 96 0.05 1.29 -3.63
C THR A 96 0.29 1.55 -5.09
N ASP A 97 -0.06 2.77 -5.49
CA ASP A 97 0.46 3.40 -6.69
C ASP A 97 1.55 4.38 -6.28
N PRO A 98 2.83 3.97 -6.35
CA PRO A 98 3.94 4.87 -6.05
C PRO A 98 4.08 5.92 -7.15
N ASP A 99 4.34 7.15 -6.73
CA ASP A 99 4.65 8.30 -7.59
C ASP A 99 6.08 8.80 -7.32
N MET A 100 6.61 9.60 -8.24
CA MET A 100 7.91 10.24 -8.09
C MET A 100 7.86 11.72 -8.46
N GLU A 101 7.98 12.57 -7.44
CA GLU A 101 8.08 14.01 -7.59
C GLU A 101 9.49 14.49 -7.17
N ARG A 102 10.18 15.23 -8.05
CA ARG A 102 11.51 15.84 -7.78
C ARG A 102 12.54 14.86 -7.22
N GLY A 103 12.50 13.60 -7.66
CA GLY A 103 13.41 12.54 -7.22
C GLY A 103 13.06 11.91 -5.87
N VAL A 104 11.95 12.30 -5.25
CA VAL A 104 11.40 11.64 -4.06
C VAL A 104 10.32 10.67 -4.51
N LEU A 105 10.51 9.39 -4.18
CA LEU A 105 9.50 8.37 -4.43
C LEU A 105 8.50 8.37 -3.26
N SER A 106 7.21 8.33 -3.53
CA SER A 106 6.20 8.28 -2.47
C SER A 106 5.02 7.38 -2.80
N PHE A 107 4.39 6.82 -1.78
CA PHE A 107 3.08 6.17 -1.91
C PHE A 107 2.25 6.40 -0.64
N SER A 108 0.97 6.06 -0.69
CA SER A 108 0.07 6.22 0.45
C SER A 108 -0.82 5.03 0.69
N TYR A 109 -0.95 4.61 1.93
CA TYR A 109 -2.04 3.76 2.40
C TYR A 109 -3.19 4.64 2.89
N THR A 110 -4.38 4.44 2.36
CA THR A 110 -5.55 5.27 2.66
C THR A 110 -6.73 4.42 3.15
N GLY A 111 -7.79 5.04 3.64
CA GLY A 111 -8.99 4.31 4.07
C GLY A 111 -8.83 3.58 5.40
N GLY A 112 -7.89 4.00 6.26
CA GLY A 112 -7.73 3.49 7.62
C GLY A 112 -8.89 3.85 8.54
N SER A 113 -8.72 3.86 9.85
CA SER A 113 -9.75 4.22 10.85
C SER A 113 -10.21 5.68 10.74
N ALA A 114 -11.40 6.01 11.27
CA ALA A 114 -11.96 7.37 11.22
C ALA A 114 -11.08 8.39 11.95
N CYS A 115 -10.81 9.54 11.34
CA CYS A 115 -10.05 10.60 11.99
C CYS A 115 -10.85 11.25 13.13
N PRO A 116 -10.19 11.74 14.19
CA PRO A 116 -10.88 12.21 15.40
C PRO A 116 -11.58 13.56 15.18
N LYS A 117 -11.08 14.36 14.25
CA LYS A 117 -11.49 15.77 14.04
C LYS A 117 -12.16 16.02 12.69
N SER A 118 -12.40 14.99 11.88
CA SER A 118 -12.97 15.13 10.55
C SER A 118 -13.69 13.86 10.08
N SER A 119 -14.46 13.96 9.00
CA SER A 119 -15.05 12.81 8.31
C SER A 119 -14.04 12.04 7.44
N ALA A 120 -12.76 12.42 7.45
CA ALA A 120 -11.72 11.73 6.71
C ALA A 120 -11.37 10.40 7.39
N ARG A 121 -10.61 9.58 6.66
CA ARG A 121 -10.06 8.31 7.14
C ARG A 121 -8.55 8.46 7.25
N ARG A 122 -7.96 7.80 8.24
CA ARG A 122 -6.51 7.84 8.46
C ARG A 122 -5.76 7.34 7.25
N ALA A 123 -4.58 7.92 7.04
CA ALA A 123 -3.69 7.57 5.95
C ALA A 123 -2.22 7.61 6.40
N THR A 124 -1.42 6.70 5.85
CA THR A 124 0.03 6.72 5.95
C THR A 124 0.59 7.13 4.60
N VAL A 125 1.48 8.11 4.58
CA VAL A 125 2.26 8.51 3.41
C VAL A 125 3.69 8.08 3.66
N VAL A 126 4.28 7.35 2.73
CA VAL A 126 5.69 6.95 2.82
C VAL A 126 6.46 7.72 1.76
N GLN A 127 7.58 8.33 2.17
CA GLN A 127 8.54 8.95 1.28
C GLN A 127 9.86 8.20 1.34
N LEU A 128 10.34 7.76 0.18
CA LEU A 128 11.61 7.06 0.01
C LEU A 128 12.57 7.95 -0.76
N GLN A 129 13.76 8.09 -0.21
CA GLN A 129 14.90 8.73 -0.86
C GLN A 129 16.00 7.68 -1.01
N CYS A 130 16.63 7.61 -2.19
CA CYS A 130 17.74 6.70 -2.40
C CYS A 130 18.93 7.09 -1.52
N ASP A 131 19.30 6.19 -0.62
CA ASP A 131 20.50 6.29 0.21
C ASP A 131 21.27 4.97 0.14
N ASN A 132 22.42 4.99 -0.53
CA ASN A 132 23.29 3.82 -0.69
C ASN A 132 23.93 3.35 0.62
N SER A 133 23.82 4.14 1.70
CA SER A 133 24.29 3.77 3.04
C SER A 133 23.20 3.19 3.94
N TRP A 134 21.95 3.15 3.46
CA TRP A 134 20.80 2.66 4.22
C TRP A 134 20.84 1.14 4.38
N SER A 135 21.58 0.70 5.41
CA SER A 135 21.76 -0.72 5.78
C SER A 135 20.86 -1.16 6.93
N SER A 136 20.23 -0.21 7.64
CA SER A 136 19.47 -0.49 8.87
C SER A 136 18.01 -0.85 8.64
N GLY A 137 17.47 -0.58 7.44
CA GLY A 137 16.05 -0.85 7.13
C GLY A 137 15.06 -0.10 8.03
N LYS A 138 15.50 0.96 8.72
CA LYS A 138 14.68 1.71 9.68
C LYS A 138 13.90 2.81 8.97
N LEU A 139 12.60 2.86 9.28
CA LEU A 139 11.74 3.98 8.94
C LEU A 139 11.82 5.05 10.03
N GLN A 140 11.43 6.27 9.68
CA GLN A 140 11.30 7.38 10.63
C GLN A 140 9.91 7.99 10.46
N LEU A 141 9.26 8.29 11.58
CA LEU A 141 8.04 9.07 11.59
C LEU A 141 8.45 10.53 11.56
N VAL A 142 8.19 11.18 10.43
CA VAL A 142 8.51 12.59 10.20
C VAL A 142 7.49 13.46 10.94
N LYS A 143 6.20 13.16 10.80
CA LYS A 143 5.13 13.91 11.47
C LYS A 143 3.79 13.20 11.45
N VAL A 144 2.95 13.58 12.40
CA VAL A 144 1.51 13.27 12.40
C VAL A 144 0.74 14.57 12.20
N ILE A 145 -0.01 14.67 11.11
CA ILE A 145 -0.82 15.84 10.74
C ILE A 145 -2.25 15.59 11.19
N ASP A 146 -2.76 16.47 12.04
CA ASP A 146 -4.15 16.48 12.55
C ASP A 146 -4.62 15.13 13.11
N GLU A 147 -3.70 14.31 13.64
CA GLU A 147 -3.97 12.95 14.15
C GLU A 147 -4.64 12.04 13.11
N CYS A 148 -4.42 12.34 11.82
CA CYS A 148 -5.12 11.74 10.69
C CYS A 148 -4.16 11.24 9.60
N THR A 149 -3.10 11.98 9.32
CA THR A 149 -2.10 11.61 8.29
C THR A 149 -0.72 11.43 8.91
N TYR A 150 -0.12 10.27 8.65
CA TYR A 150 1.16 9.86 9.23
C TYR A 150 2.19 9.84 8.10
N LEU A 151 3.25 10.64 8.23
CA LEU A 151 4.35 10.74 7.26
C LEU A 151 5.63 10.22 7.91
#